data_AF-A0A1R4EGU7-F1
#
_entry.id   AF-A0A1R4EGU7-F1
#
_cell.length_a   1.000
_cell.length_b   1.000
_cell.length_c   1.000
_cell.angle_alpha   90.00
_cell.angle_beta   90.00
_cell.angle_gamma   90.00
#
_symmetry.space_group_name_H-M   'P 1'
#
loop_
_entity.id
_entity.type
_entity.pdbx_description
1 polymer ?
#
loop_
_entity_poly.entity_id
_entity_poly.type
_entity_poly.pdbx_seq_one_letter_code
_entity_poly.pdbx_strand_id
1 'polypeptide(L)'
;MNHTLITHHFGTKEDLWKAAAEAIFDTYTEQSEKYLESLGNLDQPQVLRELLKHYINFSADFPDFHRFMIQANRGDSELLNWFTDKYIKQYSDSELDLLKQAQKLGLMPKGDSLHVRYLFMGAVTSIFTFAPQFKRLSGKDPFSKDIVEQHIDYIFKIFADKDHKA
;
A
#
# COMPACT_ATOMS: atom_id res chain seq x y z
N MET A 1 -17.89 -18.23 -17.09
CA MET A 1 -17.44 -16.91 -17.58
C MET A 1 -17.22 -17.00 -19.08
N ASN A 2 -17.78 -16.08 -19.86
CA ASN A 2 -17.81 -16.18 -21.32
C ASN A 2 -16.50 -15.64 -21.90
N HIS A 3 -15.65 -16.52 -22.44
CA HIS A 3 -14.33 -16.20 -23.00
C HIS A 3 -14.37 -15.13 -24.12
N THR A 4 -15.52 -14.93 -24.77
CA THR A 4 -15.72 -14.05 -25.92
C THR A 4 -15.68 -12.54 -25.60
N LEU A 5 -16.02 -12.13 -24.37
CA LEU A 5 -15.98 -10.71 -23.97
C LEU A 5 -14.54 -10.22 -23.68
N ILE A 6 -13.68 -11.10 -23.16
CA ILE A 6 -12.29 -10.79 -22.86
C ILE A 6 -11.49 -10.56 -24.16
N THR A 7 -11.71 -11.40 -25.16
CA THR A 7 -11.02 -11.28 -26.46
C THR A 7 -11.47 -10.07 -27.27
N HIS A 8 -12.73 -9.61 -27.12
CA HIS A 8 -13.24 -8.45 -27.87
C HIS A 8 -12.72 -7.11 -27.33
N HIS A 9 -12.45 -7.01 -26.01
CA HIS A 9 -11.99 -5.76 -25.39
C HIS A 9 -10.48 -5.68 -25.17
N PHE A 10 -9.80 -6.82 -24.95
CA PHE A 10 -8.40 -6.81 -24.55
C PHE A 10 -7.49 -7.60 -25.50
N GLY A 11 -8.02 -8.41 -26.44
CA GLY A 11 -7.17 -9.17 -27.36
C GLY A 11 -6.49 -10.37 -26.68
N THR A 12 -5.45 -10.14 -25.88
CA THR A 12 -4.65 -11.20 -25.21
C THR A 12 -4.78 -11.20 -23.68
N LYS A 13 -4.33 -12.28 -23.03
CA LYS A 13 -4.22 -12.34 -21.57
C LYS A 13 -3.22 -11.33 -21.01
N GLU A 14 -2.18 -11.03 -21.79
CA GLU A 14 -1.17 -10.03 -21.44
C GLU A 14 -1.79 -8.63 -21.41
N ASP A 15 -2.54 -8.28 -22.45
CA ASP A 15 -3.22 -6.99 -22.54
C ASP A 15 -4.28 -6.82 -21.45
N LEU A 16 -5.04 -7.89 -21.15
CA LEU A 16 -5.96 -7.89 -20.00
C LEU A 16 -5.20 -7.67 -18.69
N TRP A 17 -4.06 -8.34 -18.50
CA TRP A 17 -3.24 -8.20 -17.30
C TRP A 17 -2.73 -6.76 -17.16
N LYS A 18 -2.20 -6.18 -18.25
CA LYS A 18 -1.73 -4.80 -18.26
C LYS A 18 -2.88 -3.86 -17.92
N ALA A 19 -4.01 -3.94 -18.62
CA ALA A 19 -5.17 -3.09 -18.35
C ALA A 19 -5.69 -3.20 -16.90
N ALA A 20 -5.67 -4.40 -16.31
CA ALA A 20 -6.00 -4.58 -14.90
C ALA A 20 -4.97 -3.91 -13.97
N ALA A 21 -3.68 -4.03 -14.28
CA ALA A 21 -2.60 -3.37 -13.54
C ALA A 21 -2.73 -1.83 -13.60
N GLU A 22 -3.02 -1.28 -14.78
CA GLU A 22 -3.22 0.17 -14.98
C GLU A 22 -4.42 0.64 -14.14
N ALA A 23 -5.58 -0.01 -14.26
CA ALA A 23 -6.78 0.39 -13.53
C ALA A 23 -6.62 0.33 -11.99
N ILE A 24 -5.94 -0.69 -11.49
CA ILE A 24 -5.64 -0.86 -10.06
C ILE A 24 -4.71 0.25 -9.56
N PHE A 25 -3.69 0.62 -10.34
CA PHE A 25 -2.70 1.61 -9.94
C PHE A 25 -3.18 3.07 -10.10
N ASP A 26 -3.96 3.35 -11.15
CA ASP A 26 -4.55 4.68 -11.36
C ASP A 26 -5.50 5.03 -10.21
N THR A 27 -6.30 4.06 -9.75
CA THR A 27 -7.17 4.22 -8.58
C THR A 27 -6.37 4.60 -7.33
N TYR A 28 -5.21 3.98 -7.12
CA TYR A 28 -4.35 4.28 -5.97
C TYR A 28 -3.74 5.68 -6.06
N THR A 29 -3.20 6.02 -7.22
CA THR A 29 -2.54 7.30 -7.46
C THR A 29 -3.53 8.45 -7.26
N GLU A 30 -4.72 8.37 -7.89
CA GLU A 30 -5.74 9.40 -7.76
C GLU A 30 -6.21 9.61 -6.32
N GLN A 31 -6.40 8.54 -5.55
CA GLN A 31 -6.84 8.66 -4.15
C GLN A 31 -5.74 9.24 -3.27
N SER A 32 -4.49 8.83 -3.49
CA SER A 32 -3.33 9.32 -2.73
C SER A 32 -3.08 10.81 -2.99
N GLU A 33 -3.17 11.25 -4.25
CA GLU A 33 -3.03 12.66 -4.64
C GLU A 33 -4.13 13.54 -4.03
N LYS A 34 -5.39 13.13 -4.18
CA LYS A 34 -6.54 13.84 -3.57
C LYS A 34 -6.40 13.94 -2.05
N TYR A 35 -5.92 12.88 -1.41
CA TYR A 35 -5.71 12.89 0.03
C TYR A 35 -4.58 13.85 0.43
N LEU A 36 -3.44 13.82 -0.26
CA LEU A 36 -2.33 14.73 -0.02
C LEU A 36 -2.77 16.20 -0.13
N GLU A 37 -3.53 16.55 -1.17
CA GLU A 37 -4.10 17.89 -1.34
C GLU A 37 -5.04 18.28 -0.19
N SER A 38 -5.81 17.33 0.33
CA SER A 38 -6.75 17.57 1.42
C SER A 38 -6.10 17.88 2.78
N LEU A 39 -4.81 17.56 2.95
CA LEU A 39 -4.07 17.81 4.18
C LEU A 39 -3.82 19.30 4.44
N GLY A 40 -3.96 20.17 3.43
CA GLY A 40 -3.83 21.62 3.59
C GLY A 40 -2.51 22.06 4.22
N ASN A 41 -2.58 22.89 5.26
CA ASN A 41 -1.40 23.52 5.91
C ASN A 41 -1.01 22.84 7.24
N LEU A 42 -1.06 21.50 7.30
CA LEU A 42 -0.53 20.78 8.46
C LEU A 42 1.00 20.89 8.56
N ASP A 43 1.52 20.77 9.78
CA ASP A 43 2.97 20.71 9.99
C ASP A 43 3.54 19.41 9.40
N GLN A 44 4.78 19.42 8.92
CA GLN A 44 5.42 18.29 8.25
C GLN A 44 5.31 16.94 9.01
N PRO A 45 5.51 16.85 10.35
CA PRO A 45 5.33 15.60 11.07
C PRO A 45 3.88 15.09 11.05
N GLN A 46 2.90 16.01 11.06
CA GLN A 46 1.48 15.66 10.99
C GLN A 46 1.13 15.17 9.58
N VAL A 47 1.61 15.86 8.53
CA VAL A 47 1.45 15.42 7.13
C VAL A 47 1.98 13.99 6.97
N LEU A 48 3.20 13.71 7.43
CA LEU A 48 3.80 12.36 7.31
C LEU A 48 2.99 11.30 8.05
N ARG A 49 2.51 11.61 9.26
CA ARG A 49 1.68 10.69 10.02
C ARG A 49 0.35 10.41 9.31
N GLU A 50 -0.30 11.44 8.77
CA GLU A 50 -1.55 11.30 8.05
C GLU A 50 -1.36 10.52 6.74
N LEU A 51 -0.26 10.72 6.01
CA LEU A 51 0.06 9.93 4.81
C LEU A 51 0.29 8.44 5.14
N LEU A 52 1.04 8.14 6.21
CA LEU A 52 1.23 6.76 6.66
C LEU A 52 -0.10 6.12 7.08
N LYS A 53 -0.96 6.88 7.78
CA LYS A 53 -2.30 6.45 8.18
C LYS A 53 -3.20 6.23 6.97
N HIS A 54 -3.14 7.11 5.98
CA HIS A 54 -3.89 6.98 4.73
C HIS A 54 -3.51 5.71 3.97
N TYR A 55 -2.22 5.41 3.86
CA TYR A 55 -1.76 4.17 3.25
C TYR A 55 -2.36 2.92 3.92
N ILE A 56 -2.49 2.91 5.25
CA ILE A 56 -3.09 1.79 6.00
C ILE A 56 -4.60 1.69 5.70
N ASN A 57 -5.32 2.80 5.73
CA ASN A 57 -6.75 2.81 5.40
C ASN A 57 -6.99 2.39 3.95
N PHE A 58 -6.22 2.93 3.00
CA PHE A 58 -6.27 2.54 1.60
C PHE A 58 -6.05 1.03 1.43
N SER A 59 -5.09 0.44 2.15
CA SER A 59 -4.82 -1.01 2.10
C SER A 59 -6.00 -1.84 2.61
N ALA A 60 -6.82 -1.29 3.51
CA ALA A 60 -8.05 -1.91 3.99
C ALA A 60 -9.21 -1.75 2.99
N ASP A 61 -9.37 -0.55 2.43
CA ASP A 61 -10.44 -0.20 1.50
C ASP A 61 -10.25 -0.83 0.11
N PHE A 62 -9.00 -1.01 -0.30
CA PHE A 62 -8.63 -1.54 -1.61
C PHE A 62 -7.60 -2.69 -1.52
N PRO A 63 -7.98 -3.82 -0.89
CA PRO A 63 -7.07 -4.95 -0.66
C PRO A 63 -6.65 -5.67 -1.95
N ASP A 64 -7.37 -5.45 -3.05
CA ASP A 64 -7.08 -6.05 -4.34
C ASP A 64 -5.80 -5.51 -4.96
N PHE A 65 -5.35 -4.30 -4.60
CA PHE A 65 -4.03 -3.79 -4.97
C PHE A 65 -2.91 -4.69 -4.46
N HIS A 66 -2.86 -4.95 -3.15
CA HIS A 66 -1.79 -5.79 -2.59
C HIS A 66 -1.90 -7.24 -3.01
N ARG A 67 -3.12 -7.76 -3.21
CA ARG A 67 -3.33 -9.12 -3.77
C ARG A 67 -2.82 -9.21 -5.20
N PHE A 68 -3.12 -8.21 -6.03
CA PHE A 68 -2.57 -8.10 -7.38
C PHE A 68 -1.05 -8.08 -7.33
N MET A 69 -0.44 -7.27 -6.46
CA MET A 69 1.02 -7.23 -6.29
C MET A 69 1.61 -8.59 -5.91
N ILE A 70 1.00 -9.32 -4.98
CA ILE A 70 1.46 -10.67 -4.60
C ILE A 70 1.36 -11.63 -5.78
N GLN A 71 0.28 -11.56 -6.56
CA GLN A 71 0.10 -12.39 -7.74
C GLN A 71 1.08 -12.03 -8.87
N ALA A 72 1.26 -10.74 -9.14
CA ALA A 72 2.20 -10.20 -10.13
C ALA A 72 3.63 -10.67 -9.86
N ASN A 73 4.06 -10.63 -8.60
CA ASN A 73 5.40 -11.08 -8.18
C ASN A 73 5.64 -12.60 -8.34
N ARG A 74 4.57 -13.40 -8.52
CA ARG A 74 4.66 -14.84 -8.78
C ARG A 74 4.43 -15.19 -10.25
N GLY A 75 4.08 -14.19 -11.05
CA GLY A 75 3.70 -14.34 -12.45
C GLY A 75 4.87 -14.16 -13.39
N ASP A 76 4.57 -13.60 -14.55
CA ASP A 76 5.54 -13.32 -15.59
C ASP A 76 6.46 -12.15 -15.21
N SER A 77 7.77 -12.38 -15.27
CA SER A 77 8.77 -11.37 -14.89
C SER A 77 8.83 -10.18 -15.84
N GLU A 78 8.53 -10.35 -17.13
CA GLU A 78 8.53 -9.25 -18.10
C GLU A 78 7.36 -8.30 -17.83
N LEU A 79 6.18 -8.86 -17.53
CA LEU A 79 5.02 -8.07 -17.12
C LEU A 79 5.25 -7.32 -15.80
N LEU A 80 5.87 -7.99 -14.83
CA LEU A 80 6.25 -7.36 -13.57
C LEU A 80 7.26 -6.23 -13.77
N ASN A 81 8.29 -6.44 -14.60
CA ASN A 81 9.30 -5.42 -14.89
C ASN A 81 8.67 -4.22 -15.58
N TRP A 82 7.85 -4.45 -16.61
CA TRP A 82 7.11 -3.39 -17.29
C TRP A 82 6.26 -2.58 -16.31
N PHE A 83 5.50 -3.25 -15.43
CA PHE A 83 4.66 -2.59 -14.45
C PHE A 83 5.49 -1.82 -13.41
N THR A 84 6.60 -2.40 -12.96
CA THR A 84 7.51 -1.77 -12.00
C THR A 84 8.13 -0.51 -12.56
N ASP A 85 8.65 -0.58 -13.78
CA ASP A 85 9.29 0.54 -14.45
C ASP A 85 8.30 1.66 -14.79
N LYS A 86 7.09 1.30 -15.25
CA LYS A 86 6.08 2.26 -15.69
C LYS A 86 5.34 2.92 -14.52
N TYR A 87 5.02 2.17 -13.46
CA TYR A 87 4.11 2.64 -12.40
C TYR A 87 4.78 2.73 -11.03
N ILE A 88 5.45 1.66 -10.59
CA ILE A 88 5.94 1.57 -9.21
C ILE A 88 7.14 2.50 -8.97
N LYS A 89 8.05 2.61 -9.94
CA LYS A 89 9.33 3.30 -9.76
C LYS A 89 9.17 4.76 -9.32
N GLN A 90 8.38 5.54 -10.07
CA GLN A 90 8.13 6.95 -9.77
C GLN A 90 7.50 7.16 -8.40
N TYR A 91 6.56 6.29 -8.05
CA TYR A 91 5.91 6.31 -6.74
C TYR A 91 6.90 5.97 -5.62
N SER A 92 7.72 4.94 -5.83
CA SER A 92 8.67 4.47 -4.84
C SER A 92 9.75 5.49 -4.51
N ASP A 93 10.20 6.30 -5.47
CA ASP A 93 11.19 7.36 -5.21
C ASP A 93 10.62 8.42 -4.25
N SER A 94 9.38 8.86 -4.50
CA SER A 94 8.68 9.82 -3.63
C SER A 94 8.37 9.23 -2.25
N GLU A 95 7.94 7.97 -2.19
CA GLU A 95 7.67 7.25 -0.95
C GLU A 95 8.93 7.08 -0.10
N LEU A 96 10.07 6.76 -0.72
CA LEU A 96 11.35 6.62 -0.04
C LEU A 96 11.81 7.95 0.57
N ASP A 97 11.57 9.07 -0.11
CA ASP A 97 11.89 10.39 0.43
C ASP A 97 10.97 10.79 1.61
N LEU A 98 9.70 10.42 1.57
CA LEU A 98 8.79 10.57 2.72
C LEU A 98 9.25 9.70 3.90
N LEU A 99 9.64 8.45 3.64
CA LEU A 99 10.16 7.55 4.68
C LEU A 99 11.44 8.11 5.32
N LYS A 100 12.38 8.64 4.54
CA LYS A 100 13.59 9.30 5.08
C LYS A 100 13.24 10.47 5.99
N GLN A 101 12.23 11.27 5.64
CA GLN A 101 11.76 12.38 6.48
C GLN A 101 11.11 11.86 7.77
N ALA A 102 10.25 10.83 7.67
CA ALA A 102 9.63 10.18 8.81
C ALA A 102 10.68 9.58 9.78
N GLN A 103 11.75 8.97 9.24
CA GLN A 103 12.86 8.44 10.03
C GLN A 103 13.61 9.56 10.78
N LYS A 104 13.86 10.71 10.15
CA LYS A 104 14.50 11.88 10.81
C LYS A 104 13.66 12.43 11.96
N LEU A 105 12.34 12.33 11.87
CA LEU A 105 11.38 12.80 12.86
C LEU A 105 10.98 11.72 13.88
N GLY A 106 11.63 10.55 13.87
CA GLY A 106 11.33 9.45 14.78
C GLY A 106 9.97 8.77 14.57
N LEU A 107 9.28 9.06 13.46
CA LEU A 107 8.00 8.45 13.09
C LEU A 107 8.16 7.04 12.51
N MET A 108 9.36 6.70 12.04
CA MET A 108 9.73 5.41 11.45
C MET A 108 11.12 4.99 11.95
N PRO A 109 11.45 3.68 11.96
CA PRO A 109 12.73 3.22 12.49
C PRO A 109 13.88 3.64 11.57
N LYS A 110 15.01 4.03 12.15
CA LYS A 110 16.24 4.32 11.40
C LYS A 110 16.73 3.07 10.64
N GLY A 111 17.34 3.28 9.48
CA GLY A 111 17.88 2.21 8.63
C GLY A 111 17.71 2.51 7.15
N ASP A 112 18.04 1.52 6.32
CA ASP A 112 17.82 1.60 4.88
C ASP A 112 16.31 1.75 4.57
N SER A 113 15.95 2.84 3.89
CA SER A 113 14.54 3.20 3.69
C SER A 113 13.80 2.20 2.80
N LEU A 114 14.49 1.50 1.89
CA LEU A 114 13.87 0.47 1.05
C LEU A 114 13.52 -0.77 1.86
N HIS A 115 14.40 -1.20 2.76
CA HIS A 115 14.09 -2.26 3.71
C HIS A 115 12.95 -1.86 4.65
N VAL A 116 12.98 -0.65 5.21
CA VAL A 116 11.91 -0.14 6.09
C VAL A 116 10.58 -0.08 5.36
N ARG A 117 10.58 0.36 4.09
CA ARG A 117 9.40 0.36 3.22
C ARG A 117 8.76 -1.03 3.15
N TYR A 118 9.52 -2.06 2.76
CA TYR A 118 8.95 -3.41 2.63
C TYR A 118 8.50 -4.02 3.96
N LEU A 119 9.22 -3.74 5.06
CA LEU A 119 8.78 -4.14 6.40
C LEU A 119 7.45 -3.48 6.78
N PHE A 120 7.32 -2.17 6.52
CA PHE A 120 6.10 -1.41 6.76
C PHE A 120 4.95 -1.95 5.91
N MET A 121 5.13 -2.07 4.59
CA MET A 121 4.12 -2.63 3.69
C MET A 121 3.65 -4.03 4.15
N GLY A 122 4.58 -4.92 4.51
CA GLY A 122 4.26 -6.25 5.00
C GLY A 122 3.45 -6.24 6.30
N ALA A 123 3.84 -5.40 7.26
CA ALA A 123 3.12 -5.25 8.52
C ALA A 123 1.70 -4.69 8.30
N VAL A 124 1.59 -3.61 7.52
CA VAL A 124 0.32 -2.94 7.22
C VAL A 124 -0.67 -3.88 6.54
N THR A 125 -0.22 -4.63 5.54
CA THR A 125 -1.11 -5.40 4.67
C THR A 125 -1.43 -6.80 5.19
N SER A 126 -0.74 -7.25 6.25
CA SER A 126 -0.80 -8.62 6.76
C SER A 126 -2.22 -9.09 7.07
N ILE A 127 -2.99 -8.34 7.86
CA ILE A 127 -4.33 -8.76 8.29
C ILE A 127 -5.35 -8.77 7.14
N PHE A 128 -5.14 -7.93 6.12
CA PHE A 128 -5.99 -7.87 4.92
C PHE A 128 -5.65 -8.99 3.93
N THR A 129 -4.36 -9.31 3.80
CA THR A 129 -3.85 -10.41 2.97
C THR A 129 -4.31 -11.76 3.52
N PHE A 130 -4.23 -11.94 4.84
CA PHE A 130 -4.66 -13.16 5.52
C PHE A 130 -6.11 -13.09 6.03
N ALA A 131 -6.96 -12.26 5.41
CA ALA A 131 -8.29 -11.94 5.96
C ALA A 131 -9.16 -13.16 6.32
N PRO A 132 -9.28 -14.23 5.50
CA PRO A 132 -10.05 -15.41 5.89
C PRO A 132 -9.49 -16.11 7.13
N GLN A 133 -8.16 -16.18 7.25
CA GLN A 133 -7.48 -16.77 8.40
C GLN A 133 -7.65 -15.89 9.64
N PHE A 134 -7.43 -14.58 9.52
CA PHE A 134 -7.63 -13.61 10.60
C PHE A 134 -9.05 -13.69 11.16
N LYS A 135 -10.06 -13.72 10.27
CA LYS A 135 -11.47 -13.84 10.66
C LYS A 135 -11.76 -15.16 11.36
N ARG A 136 -11.17 -16.26 10.88
CA ARG A 136 -11.33 -17.58 11.50
C ARG A 136 -10.72 -17.65 12.91
N LEU A 137 -9.56 -17.02 13.13
CA LEU A 137 -8.85 -17.05 14.41
C LEU A 137 -9.42 -16.08 15.44
N SER A 138 -9.86 -14.90 15.01
CA SER A 138 -10.30 -13.83 15.91
C SER A 138 -11.82 -13.71 16.06
N GLY A 139 -12.58 -14.24 15.10
CA GLY A 139 -14.02 -13.98 14.98
C GLY A 139 -14.38 -12.56 14.49
N LYS A 140 -13.37 -11.74 14.12
CA LYS A 140 -13.56 -10.34 13.73
C LYS A 140 -13.32 -10.12 12.24
N ASP A 141 -13.96 -9.10 11.68
CA ASP A 141 -13.72 -8.69 10.30
C ASP A 141 -12.48 -7.79 10.23
N PRO A 142 -11.40 -8.18 9.51
CA PRO A 142 -10.20 -7.35 9.38
C PRO A 142 -10.46 -6.02 8.66
N PHE A 143 -11.57 -5.89 7.92
CA PHE A 143 -11.94 -4.67 7.19
C PHE A 143 -12.91 -3.78 7.98
N SER A 144 -13.31 -4.19 9.19
CA SER A 144 -14.14 -3.33 10.04
C SER A 144 -13.34 -2.14 10.55
N LYS A 145 -13.99 -0.98 10.64
CA LYS A 145 -13.39 0.29 11.09
C LYS A 145 -12.61 0.12 12.41
N ASP A 146 -13.22 -0.51 13.41
CA ASP A 146 -12.59 -0.71 14.73
C ASP A 146 -11.29 -1.53 14.64
N ILE A 147 -11.24 -2.52 13.73
CA ILE A 147 -10.04 -3.36 13.55
C ILE A 147 -8.97 -2.62 12.76
N VAL A 148 -9.35 -1.86 11.74
CA VAL A 148 -8.42 -1.01 10.99
C VAL A 148 -7.80 0.04 11.90
N GLU A 149 -8.60 0.72 12.74
CA GLU A 149 -8.11 1.70 13.72
C GLU A 149 -7.15 1.05 14.73
N GLN A 150 -7.52 -0.11 15.28
CA GLN A 150 -6.64 -0.86 16.17
C GLN A 150 -5.32 -1.26 15.50
N HIS A 151 -5.36 -1.65 14.23
CA HIS A 151 -4.18 -2.03 13.46
C HIS A 151 -3.27 -0.83 13.19
N ILE A 152 -3.84 0.32 12.85
CA ILE A 152 -3.10 1.60 12.70
C ILE A 152 -2.30 1.90 13.98
N ASP A 153 -2.93 1.77 15.15
CA ASP A 153 -2.28 2.01 16.43
C ASP A 153 -1.10 1.04 16.68
N TYR A 154 -1.27 -0.24 16.34
CA TYR A 154 -0.19 -1.22 16.44
C TYR A 154 0.97 -0.91 15.49
N ILE A 155 0.68 -0.53 14.25
CA ILE A 155 1.70 -0.17 13.26
C ILE A 155 2.52 1.02 13.75
N PHE A 156 1.87 2.12 14.15
CA PHE A 156 2.60 3.28 14.67
C PHE A 156 3.40 2.94 15.93
N LYS A 157 2.88 2.10 16.83
CA LYS A 157 3.60 1.69 18.04
C LYS A 157 4.83 0.83 17.74
N ILE A 158 4.78 -0.02 16.72
CA ILE A 158 5.89 -0.89 16.33
C ILE A 158 6.97 -0.09 15.60
N PHE A 159 6.58 0.87 14.75
CA PHE A 159 7.49 1.60 13.88
C PHE A 159 8.01 2.93 14.44
N ALA A 160 7.34 3.54 15.42
CA ALA A 160 7.85 4.75 16.06
C ALA A 160 9.21 4.47 16.72
N ASP A 161 10.20 5.33 16.44
CA ASP A 161 11.53 5.26 17.05
C ASP A 161 11.39 5.56 18.56
N LYS A 162 11.69 4.55 19.39
CA LYS A 162 11.56 4.64 20.85
C LYS A 162 12.59 5.58 21.48
N ASP A 163 13.63 5.96 20.73
CA ASP A 163 14.68 6.86 21.19
C ASP A 163 14.36 8.34 20.91
N HIS A 164 13.22 8.65 20.28
CA HIS A 164 12.77 10.03 20.07
C HIS A 164 12.00 10.53 21.31
N LYS A 165 12.73 11.05 22.30
CA LYS A 165 12.13 11.93 23.31
C LYS A 165 11.86 13.28 22.64
N ALA A 166 10.58 13.64 22.55
CA ALA A 166 10.12 15.00 22.24
C ALA A 166 10.66 16.02 23.25
#